data_AF-A0AA38YXP1-F1
#
_entry.id   AF-A0AA38YXP1-F1
#
_cell.length_a   1.000
_cell.length_b   1.000
_cell.length_c   1.000
_cell.angle_alpha   90.00
_cell.angle_beta   90.00
_cell.angle_gamma   90.00
#
_symmetry.space_group_name_H-M   'P 1'
#
loop_
_entity.id
_entity.type
_entity.pdbx_description
1 polymer ?
#
loop_
_entity_poly.entity_id
_entity_poly.type
_entity_poly.pdbx_seq_one_letter_code
_entity_poly.pdbx_strand_id
1 'polypeptide(L)'
;MMRSMRAVLVLVAAVLVCIWGNIHMASADTSPSECKEERSLLVNACRPVLYGRSPSADCCQRVRVSHVECVCPYVSTKTAAIIEVLGITTP
;
A
#
# COMPACT_ATOMS: atom_id res chain seq x y z
N MET A 1 6.41 19.29 44.21
CA MET A 1 6.78 19.78 42.86
C MET A 1 7.30 18.67 41.93
N MET A 2 8.41 18.00 42.22
CA MET A 2 9.05 17.03 41.29
C MET A 2 8.18 15.81 40.88
N ARG A 3 7.30 15.32 41.77
CA ARG A 3 6.40 14.18 41.47
C ARG A 3 5.29 14.53 40.46
N SER A 4 4.78 15.75 40.54
CA SER A 4 3.79 16.27 39.59
C SER A 4 4.41 16.49 38.21
N MET A 5 5.65 17.01 38.17
CA MET A 5 6.40 17.17 36.91
C MET A 5 6.67 15.85 36.20
N ARG A 6 7.01 14.79 36.95
CA ARG A 6 7.18 13.43 36.39
C ARG A 6 5.87 12.87 35.83
N ALA A 7 4.75 13.07 36.53
CA ALA A 7 3.44 12.63 36.05
C ALA A 7 3.04 13.37 34.75
N VAL A 8 3.28 14.68 34.67
CA VAL A 8 3.04 15.48 33.45
C VAL A 8 3.92 15.00 32.30
N LEU A 9 5.21 14.72 32.55
CA LEU A 9 6.11 14.20 31.51
C LEU A 9 5.68 12.82 30.99
N VAL A 10 5.23 11.92 31.87
CA VAL A 10 4.71 10.60 31.48
C VAL A 10 3.44 10.73 30.64
N LEU A 11 2.53 11.64 31.03
CA LEU A 11 1.30 11.91 30.27
C LEU A 11 1.61 12.46 28.87
N VAL A 12 2.53 13.42 28.77
CA VAL A 12 2.95 13.98 27.46
C VAL A 12 3.60 12.91 26.59
N ALA A 13 4.49 12.08 27.15
CA ALA A 13 5.13 10.99 26.42
C ALA A 13 4.09 9.96 25.93
N ALA A 14 3.12 9.59 26.76
CA ALA A 14 2.04 8.67 26.36
C ALA A 14 1.20 9.24 25.21
N VAL A 15 0.85 10.53 25.25
CA VAL A 15 0.11 11.20 24.16
C VAL A 15 0.93 11.20 22.87
N LEU A 16 2.23 11.50 22.93
CA LEU A 16 3.12 11.48 21.76
C LEU A 16 3.24 10.07 21.15
N VAL A 17 3.34 9.03 21.98
CA VAL A 17 3.37 7.62 21.54
C VAL A 17 2.02 7.22 20.94
N CYS A 18 0.89 7.67 21.48
CA CYS A 18 -0.43 7.43 20.88
C CYS A 18 -0.58 8.14 19.51
N ILE A 19 -0.02 9.35 19.35
CA ILE A 19 -0.09 10.08 18.07
C ILE A 19 0.78 9.40 17.01
N TRP A 20 1.99 8.93 17.36
CA TRP A 20 2.89 8.25 16.42
C TRP A 20 2.61 6.75 16.25
N GLY A 21 2.02 6.08 17.23
CA GLY A 21 1.64 4.66 17.15
C GLY A 21 0.42 4.41 16.27
N ASN A 22 -0.35 5.46 15.97
CA ASN A 22 -1.48 5.44 15.03
C ASN A 22 -1.07 5.92 13.63
N ILE A 23 0.15 5.64 13.17
CA ILE A 23 0.40 5.50 11.74
C ILE A 23 -0.20 4.15 11.31
N HIS A 24 -1.52 3.99 11.47
CA HIS A 24 -2.26 3.20 10.51
C HIS A 24 -2.04 3.95 9.21
N MET A 25 -1.36 3.30 8.26
CA MET A 25 -1.26 3.77 6.88
C MET A 25 -2.62 4.34 6.54
N ALA A 26 -2.69 5.66 6.35
CA ALA A 26 -3.86 6.27 5.77
C ALA A 26 -3.97 5.61 4.40
N SER A 27 -4.80 4.56 4.31
CA SER A 27 -5.50 4.24 3.09
C SER A 27 -6.17 5.55 2.74
N ALA A 28 -5.58 6.26 1.79
CA ALA A 28 -6.19 7.47 1.26
C ALA A 28 -7.66 7.15 0.98
N ASP A 29 -8.50 8.12 1.30
CA ASP A 29 -9.95 8.06 1.20
C ASP A 29 -10.44 7.92 -0.25
N THR A 30 -9.92 6.98 -1.03
CA THR A 30 -10.60 6.46 -2.21
C THR A 30 -11.57 5.40 -1.75
N SER A 31 -12.85 5.71 -1.88
CA SER A 31 -13.91 4.74 -1.65
C SER A 31 -13.58 3.42 -2.38
N PRO A 32 -13.80 2.23 -1.78
CA PRO A 32 -13.61 0.95 -2.46
C PRO A 32 -14.40 0.83 -3.77
N SER A 33 -15.40 1.69 -4.01
CA SER A 33 -16.08 1.82 -5.31
C SER A 33 -15.25 2.51 -6.39
N GLU A 34 -14.45 3.53 -6.04
CA GLU A 34 -13.61 4.30 -6.96
C GLU A 34 -12.50 3.41 -7.55
N CYS A 35 -11.91 2.55 -6.71
CA CYS A 35 -10.84 1.64 -7.12
C CYS A 35 -11.29 0.44 -7.96
N LYS A 36 -12.60 0.14 -8.02
CA LYS A 36 -13.09 -1.08 -8.69
C LYS A 36 -12.80 -1.07 -10.19
N GLU A 37 -12.99 0.08 -10.83
CA GLU A 37 -12.78 0.22 -12.27
C GLU A 37 -11.29 0.29 -12.61
N GLU A 38 -10.51 1.11 -11.89
CA GLU A 38 -9.06 1.15 -12.02
C GLU A 38 -8.45 -0.25 -11.87
N ARG A 39 -8.92 -1.01 -10.88
CA ARG A 39 -8.51 -2.39 -10.64
C ARG A 39 -8.85 -3.31 -11.80
N SER A 40 -10.07 -3.25 -12.31
CA SER A 40 -10.50 -4.10 -13.44
C SER A 40 -9.59 -3.87 -14.65
N LEU A 41 -9.31 -2.60 -14.95
CA LEU A 41 -8.46 -2.18 -16.04
C LEU A 41 -7.01 -2.64 -15.84
N LEU A 42 -6.46 -2.49 -14.63
CA LEU A 42 -5.11 -2.94 -14.29
C LEU A 42 -4.97 -4.46 -14.39
N VAL A 43 -5.88 -5.22 -13.78
CA VAL A 43 -5.85 -6.69 -13.81
C VAL A 43 -6.01 -7.20 -15.24
N ASN A 44 -6.90 -6.60 -16.03
CA ASN A 44 -7.10 -7.04 -17.41
C ASN A 44 -5.88 -6.77 -18.29
N ALA A 45 -5.26 -5.59 -18.16
CA ALA A 45 -4.06 -5.24 -18.93
C ALA A 45 -2.81 -6.03 -18.49
N CYS A 46 -2.64 -6.24 -17.19
CA CYS A 46 -1.43 -6.85 -16.62
C CYS A 46 -1.53 -8.35 -16.36
N ARG A 47 -2.68 -8.99 -16.65
CA ARG A 47 -2.85 -10.45 -16.52
C ARG A 47 -1.72 -11.29 -17.14
N PRO A 48 -1.19 -10.97 -18.33
CA PRO A 48 -0.10 -11.75 -18.94
C PRO A 48 1.17 -11.80 -18.08
N VAL A 49 1.42 -10.77 -17.27
CA VAL A 49 2.58 -10.70 -16.36
C VAL A 49 2.50 -11.83 -15.34
N LEU A 50 1.31 -12.16 -14.83
CA LEU A 50 1.13 -13.27 -13.89
C LEU A 50 1.48 -14.64 -14.48
N TYR A 51 1.54 -14.76 -15.80
CA TYR A 51 1.96 -15.96 -16.52
C TYR A 51 3.42 -15.88 -17.03
N GLY A 52 4.19 -14.93 -16.51
CA GLY A 52 5.59 -14.72 -16.85
C GLY A 52 5.85 -14.16 -18.24
N ARG A 53 4.86 -13.49 -18.84
CA ARG A 53 5.06 -12.71 -20.06
C ARG A 53 5.48 -11.28 -19.71
N SER A 54 6.23 -10.65 -20.60
CA SER A 54 6.55 -9.23 -20.49
C SER A 54 5.28 -8.36 -20.51
N PRO A 55 5.22 -7.26 -19.75
CA PRO A 55 4.06 -6.37 -19.74
C PRO A 55 3.86 -5.71 -21.11
N SER A 56 2.59 -5.52 -21.50
CA SER A 56 2.24 -4.71 -22.66
C SER A 56 2.40 -3.22 -22.37
N ALA A 57 2.43 -2.38 -23.42
CA ALA A 57 2.42 -0.92 -23.27
C ALA A 57 1.23 -0.44 -22.44
N ASP A 58 0.05 -1.05 -22.64
CA ASP A 58 -1.16 -0.76 -21.88
C ASP A 58 -1.01 -1.10 -20.40
N CYS A 59 -0.41 -2.26 -20.08
CA CYS A 59 -0.15 -2.62 -18.68
C CYS A 59 0.77 -1.60 -18.01
N CYS A 60 1.87 -1.22 -18.66
CA CYS A 60 2.79 -0.21 -18.15
C CYS A 60 2.09 1.14 -17.93
N GLN A 61 1.22 1.54 -18.86
CA GLN A 61 0.46 2.78 -18.73
C GLN A 61 -0.52 2.70 -17.55
N ARG A 62 -1.23 1.58 -17.40
CA ARG A 62 -2.16 1.37 -16.28
C ARG A 62 -1.44 1.42 -14.93
N VAL A 63 -0.30 0.76 -14.79
CA VAL A 63 0.51 0.82 -13.55
C VAL A 63 0.93 2.25 -13.20
N ARG A 64 1.26 3.09 -14.20
CA ARG A 64 1.68 4.48 -13.98
C ARG A 64 0.56 5.42 -13.55
N VAL A 65 -0.67 5.17 -14.01
CA VAL A 65 -1.84 6.03 -13.74
C VAL A 65 -2.72 5.51 -12.61
N SER A 66 -2.57 4.24 -12.22
CA SER A 66 -3.30 3.65 -11.10
C SER A 66 -2.79 4.19 -9.77
N HIS A 67 -3.72 4.51 -8.88
CA HIS A 67 -3.39 4.95 -7.54
C HIS A 67 -2.88 3.78 -6.69
N VAL A 68 -1.78 4.00 -5.96
CA VAL A 68 -1.11 2.97 -5.17
C VAL A 68 -2.04 2.37 -4.11
N GLU A 69 -2.86 3.21 -3.48
CA GLU A 69 -3.93 2.84 -2.55
C GLU A 69 -4.98 1.88 -3.13
N CYS A 70 -5.27 1.96 -4.43
CA CYS A 70 -6.21 1.06 -5.10
C CYS A 70 -5.59 -0.31 -5.42
N VAL A 71 -4.26 -0.42 -5.42
CA VAL A 71 -3.50 -1.61 -5.86
C VAL A 71 -2.91 -2.36 -4.67
N CYS A 72 -2.21 -1.66 -3.77
CA CYS A 72 -1.46 -2.25 -2.65
C CYS A 72 -2.28 -3.19 -1.74
N PRO A 73 -3.54 -2.89 -1.36
CA PRO A 73 -4.35 -3.80 -0.55
C PRO A 73 -4.61 -5.16 -1.21
N TYR A 74 -4.49 -5.23 -2.54
CA TYR A 74 -4.75 -6.44 -3.33
C TYR A 74 -3.49 -7.17 -3.78
N VAL A 75 -2.31 -6.56 -3.63
CA VAL A 75 -1.02 -7.24 -3.79
C VAL A 75 -0.80 -8.11 -2.56
N SER A 76 -1.42 -9.28 -2.57
CA SER A 76 -1.23 -10.29 -1.52
C SER A 76 0.18 -10.86 -1.59
N THR A 77 0.60 -11.52 -0.50
CA THR A 77 1.86 -12.28 -0.45
C THR A 77 1.98 -13.32 -1.57
N LYS A 78 0.85 -13.90 -2.02
CA LYS A 78 0.83 -14.82 -3.17
C LYS A 78 1.19 -14.10 -4.48
N THR A 79 0.68 -12.89 -4.67
CA THR A 79 0.99 -12.07 -5.85
C THR A 79 2.46 -11.64 -5.82
N ALA A 80 2.95 -11.23 -4.64
CA ALA A 80 4.36 -10.88 -4.44
C ALA A 80 5.31 -12.05 -4.74
N ALA A 81 4.98 -13.26 -4.28
CA ALA A 81 5.76 -14.46 -4.56
C ALA A 81 5.83 -14.78 -6.07
N ILE A 82 4.73 -14.56 -6.81
CA ILE A 82 4.75 -14.72 -8.28
C ILE A 82 5.67 -13.67 -8.90
N ILE A 83 5.58 -12.40 -8.50
CA ILE A 83 6.43 -11.31 -9.01
C ILE A 83 7.91 -11.58 -8.74
N GLU A 84 8.24 -12.12 -7.57
CA GLU A 84 9.61 -12.52 -7.18
C GLU A 84 10.16 -13.64 -8.08
N VAL A 85 9.36 -14.69 -8.33
CA VAL A 85 9.74 -15.80 -9.23
C VAL A 85 9.95 -15.32 -10.67
N LEU A 86 9.24 -14.27 -11.08
CA LEU A 86 9.39 -13.66 -12.41
C LEU A 86 10.64 -12.79 -12.55
N GLY A 87 11.46 -12.66 -11.49
CA GLY A 87 12.71 -11.91 -11.53
C GLY A 87 12.52 -10.40 -11.52
N ILE A 88 11.33 -9.90 -11.14
CA ILE A 88 11.13 -8.49 -10.82
C ILE A 88 11.67 -8.26 -9.41
N THR A 89 12.99 -8.40 -9.26
CA THR A 89 13.69 -7.99 -8.05
C THR A 89 13.86 -6.47 -8.17
N THR A 90 12.97 -5.72 -7.54
CA THR A 90 13.30 -4.35 -7.16
C THR A 90 14.53 -4.40 -6.22
N PRO A 91 15.54 -3.54 -6.41
CA PRO A 91 16.70 -3.46 -5.52
C PRO A 91 16.31 -3.09 -4.08
#